data_AF-A0A2T2RDZ8-F1
#
_entry.id   AF-A0A2T2RDZ8-F1
#
_cell.length_a   1.000
_cell.length_b   1.000
_cell.length_c   1.000
_cell.angle_alpha   90.00
_cell.angle_beta   90.00
_cell.angle_gamma   90.00
#
_symmetry.space_group_name_H-M   'P 1'
#
loop_
_entity.id
_entity.type
_entity.pdbx_description
1 polymer ?
#
loop_
_entity_poly.entity_id
_entity_poly.type
_entity_poly.pdbx_seq_one_letter_code
_entity_poly.pdbx_strand_id
1 'polypeptide(L)'
;MNALSISTWIVHVSSIIEWILAIWLVWRYGELTGEKKWWGLSLAMFPALISAMCAVTWHFFDNAEPLDWLVVLQAGMTLLGNIALCAAAWWIWRTA
;
A
#
# COMPACT_ATOMS: atom_id res chain seq x y z
N MET A 1 -11.12 21.91 -5.89
CA MET A 1 -10.05 22.69 -5.23
C MET A 1 -8.74 21.92 -5.38
N ASN A 2 -7.66 22.63 -5.75
CA ASN A 2 -6.26 22.21 -5.89
C ASN A 2 -5.98 20.90 -6.64
N ALA A 3 -5.73 21.03 -7.94
CA ALA A 3 -4.97 20.04 -8.69
C ALA A 3 -3.57 19.93 -8.06
N LEU A 4 -3.13 18.70 -7.76
CA LEU A 4 -1.77 18.43 -7.27
C LEU A 4 -0.74 19.02 -8.23
N SER A 5 0.36 19.56 -7.71
CA SER A 5 1.46 20.03 -8.54
C SER A 5 2.11 18.85 -9.28
N ILE A 6 2.81 19.12 -10.38
CA ILE A 6 3.49 18.08 -11.18
C ILE A 6 4.48 17.27 -10.32
N SER A 7 5.24 17.93 -9.45
CA SER A 7 6.18 17.23 -8.55
C SER A 7 5.45 16.33 -7.56
N THR A 8 4.30 16.76 -7.06
CA THR A 8 3.47 15.94 -6.16
C THR A 8 2.90 14.73 -6.89
N TRP A 9 2.48 14.86 -8.15
CA TRP A 9 2.06 13.73 -8.99
C TRP A 9 3.18 12.72 -9.20
N ILE A 10 4.40 13.19 -9.48
CA ILE A 10 5.56 12.32 -9.64
C ILE A 10 5.76 11.46 -8.39
N VAL A 11 5.71 12.05 -7.20
CA VAL A 11 5.87 11.31 -5.94
C VAL A 11 4.77 10.27 -5.76
N HIS A 12 3.50 10.61 -6.02
CA HIS A 12 2.41 9.65 -5.88
C HIS A 12 2.58 8.43 -6.80
N VAL A 13 2.86 8.67 -8.09
CA VAL A 13 3.00 7.60 -9.08
C VAL A 13 4.26 6.78 -8.81
N SER A 14 5.39 7.43 -8.49
CA SER A 14 6.63 6.71 -8.17
C SER A 14 6.45 5.83 -6.95
N SER A 15 5.84 6.33 -5.87
CA SER A 15 5.63 5.55 -4.64
C SER A 15 4.72 4.34 -4.86
N ILE A 16 3.70 4.43 -5.73
CA ILE A 16 2.88 3.27 -6.10
C ILE A 16 3.71 2.21 -6.81
N ILE A 17 4.53 2.62 -7.79
CA ILE A 17 5.41 1.71 -8.54
C ILE A 17 6.43 1.07 -7.59
N GLU A 18 7.08 1.87 -6.76
CA GLU A 18 8.06 1.40 -5.76
C GLU A 18 7.43 0.40 -4.79
N TRP A 19 6.19 0.64 -4.35
CA TRP A 19 5.48 -0.26 -3.46
C TRP A 19 5.10 -1.59 -4.14
N ILE A 20 4.63 -1.55 -5.38
CA ILE A 20 4.36 -2.77 -6.18
C ILE A 20 5.65 -3.58 -6.35
N LEU A 21 6.76 -2.93 -6.69
CA LEU A 21 8.07 -3.57 -6.80
C LEU A 21 8.51 -4.17 -5.46
N ALA A 22 8.31 -3.48 -4.34
CA ALA A 22 8.62 -3.97 -3.01
C ALA A 22 7.81 -5.23 -2.66
N ILE A 23 6.49 -5.24 -2.90
CA ILE A 23 5.64 -6.42 -2.71
C ILE A 23 6.17 -7.60 -3.52
N TRP A 24 6.48 -7.37 -4.80
CA TRP A 24 7.03 -8.40 -5.68
C TRP A 24 8.38 -8.94 -5.18
N LEU A 25 9.30 -8.06 -4.77
CA LEU A 25 10.60 -8.45 -4.23
C LEU A 25 10.47 -9.27 -2.94
N VAL A 26 9.59 -8.88 -2.02
CA VAL A 26 9.34 -9.64 -0.78
C VAL A 26 8.74 -11.01 -1.09
N TRP A 27 7.82 -11.09 -2.07
CA TRP A 27 7.28 -12.37 -2.53
C TRP A 27 8.39 -13.29 -3.09
N ARG A 28 9.19 -12.76 -4.02
CA ARG A 28 10.32 -13.47 -4.64
C ARG A 28 11.34 -13.92 -3.59
N TYR A 29 11.59 -13.11 -2.57
CA TYR A 29 12.46 -13.48 -1.46
C TYR A 29 11.92 -14.69 -0.69
N GLY A 30 10.60 -14.74 -0.44
CA GLY A 30 9.95 -15.93 0.14
C GLY A 30 10.08 -17.18 -0.73
N GLU A 31 10.01 -17.04 -2.06
CA GLU A 31 10.22 -18.16 -2.99
C GLU A 31 11.66 -18.67 -2.98
N LEU A 32 12.64 -17.76 -2.92
CA LEU A 32 14.07 -18.11 -2.90
C LEU A 32 14.50 -18.75 -1.58
N THR A 33 13.91 -18.34 -0.45
CA THR A 33 14.22 -18.86 0.89
C THR A 33 13.38 -20.07 1.28
N GLY A 34 12.23 -20.28 0.63
CA GLY A 34 11.23 -21.28 1.04
C GLY A 34 10.47 -20.90 2.31
N GLU A 35 10.64 -19.68 2.81
CA GLU A 35 10.06 -19.22 4.07
C GLU A 35 8.71 -18.52 3.85
N LYS A 36 7.62 -19.20 4.20
CA LYS A 36 6.24 -18.71 4.02
C LYS A 36 5.93 -17.39 4.76
N LYS A 37 6.72 -17.00 5.76
CA LYS A 37 6.54 -15.74 6.51
C LYS A 37 6.69 -14.50 5.60
N TRP A 38 7.55 -14.57 4.58
CA TRP A 38 7.73 -13.48 3.62
C TRP A 38 6.55 -13.35 2.66
N TRP A 39 5.92 -14.46 2.27
CA TRP A 39 4.65 -14.40 1.53
C TRP A 39 3.56 -13.74 2.38
N GLY A 40 3.47 -14.10 3.66
CA GLY A 40 2.58 -13.43 4.61
C GLY A 40 2.79 -11.91 4.67
N LEU A 41 4.06 -11.47 4.74
CA LEU A 41 4.40 -10.04 4.71
C LEU A 41 3.99 -9.38 3.38
N SER A 42 4.28 -9.99 2.24
CA SER A 42 3.90 -9.44 0.94
C SER A 42 2.39 -9.27 0.78
N LEU A 43 1.59 -10.21 1.29
CA LEU A 43 0.13 -10.10 1.30
C LEU A 43 -0.35 -9.00 2.25
N ALA A 44 0.29 -8.86 3.41
CA ALA A 44 -0.03 -7.81 4.39
C ALA A 44 0.24 -6.38 3.88
N MET A 45 1.07 -6.21 2.84
CA MET A 45 1.38 -4.91 2.23
C MET A 45 0.28 -4.40 1.26
N PHE A 46 -0.64 -5.25 0.79
CA PHE A 46 -1.66 -4.87 -0.21
C PHE A 46 -2.66 -3.82 0.28
N PRO A 47 -3.16 -3.83 1.54
CA PRO A 47 -4.08 -2.79 2.00
C PRO A 47 -3.47 -1.38 1.89
N ALA A 48 -2.17 -1.22 2.17
CA ALA A 48 -1.49 0.06 2.00
C ALA A 48 -1.44 0.50 0.51
N LEU A 49 -1.28 -0.44 -0.42
CA LEU A 49 -1.36 -0.16 -1.86
C LEU A 49 -2.76 0.31 -2.26
N ILE A 50 -3.80 -0.38 -1.78
CA ILE A 50 -5.20 0.00 -2.05
C ILE A 50 -5.48 1.40 -1.51
N SER A 51 -5.01 1.71 -0.29
CA SER A 51 -5.09 3.05 0.29
C SER A 51 -4.48 4.12 -0.62
N ALA A 52 -3.23 3.91 -1.06
CA ALA A 52 -2.57 4.84 -1.98
C ALA A 52 -3.34 5.01 -3.30
N MET A 53 -3.94 3.93 -3.81
CA MET A 53 -4.73 3.97 -5.04
C MET A 53 -6.04 4.73 -4.89
N CYS A 54 -6.70 4.63 -3.74
CA CYS A 54 -7.87 5.46 -3.42
C CYS A 54 -7.50 6.95 -3.43
N ALA A 55 -6.41 7.33 -2.77
CA ALA A 55 -5.93 8.72 -2.72
C ALA A 55 -5.68 9.29 -4.12
N VAL A 56 -4.89 8.56 -4.93
CA VAL A 56 -4.52 8.99 -6.28
C VAL A 56 -5.72 9.03 -7.22
N THR A 57 -6.65 8.10 -7.07
CA THR A 57 -7.90 8.11 -7.86
C THR A 57 -8.75 9.33 -7.51
N TRP A 58 -8.90 9.65 -6.23
CA TRP A 58 -9.66 10.82 -5.81
C TRP A 58 -9.04 12.13 -6.32
N HIS A 59 -7.71 12.24 -6.23
CA HIS A 59 -6.96 13.37 -6.77
C HIS A 59 -6.99 13.46 -8.31
N PHE A 60 -7.02 12.32 -9.01
CA PHE A 60 -7.16 12.28 -10.47
C PHE A 60 -8.48 12.91 -10.93
N PHE A 61 -9.54 12.76 -10.14
CA PHE A 61 -10.84 13.38 -10.37
C PHE A 61 -11.00 14.73 -9.65
N ASP A 62 -9.91 15.47 -9.44
CA ASP A 62 -9.90 16.81 -8.86
C ASP A 62 -10.65 16.93 -7.51
N ASN A 63 -10.57 15.88 -6.69
CA ASN A 63 -11.25 15.80 -5.40
C ASN A 63 -12.78 15.92 -5.51
N ALA A 64 -13.37 15.30 -6.53
CA ALA A 64 -14.81 15.33 -6.77
C ALA A 64 -15.58 14.82 -5.53
N GLU A 65 -16.57 15.59 -5.09
CA GLU A 65 -17.43 15.28 -3.95
C GLU A 65 -18.13 13.90 -4.06
N PRO A 66 -18.62 13.45 -5.23
CA PRO A 66 -19.20 12.09 -5.35
C PRO A 66 -18.23 10.95 -5.04
N LEU A 67 -16.92 11.22 -5.00
CA LEU A 67 -15.87 10.25 -4.73
C LEU A 67 -15.26 10.37 -3.33
N ASP A 68 -15.81 11.22 -2.45
CA ASP A 68 -15.29 11.43 -1.08
C ASP A 68 -15.26 10.14 -0.23
N TRP A 69 -16.10 9.16 -0.55
CA TRP A 69 -16.05 7.83 0.06
C TRP A 69 -14.69 7.12 -0.12
N LEU A 70 -13.91 7.48 -1.16
CA LEU A 70 -12.55 6.99 -1.34
C LEU A 70 -11.63 7.41 -0.19
N VAL A 71 -11.88 8.57 0.44
CA VAL A 71 -11.11 9.04 1.60
C VAL A 71 -11.36 8.14 2.81
N VAL A 72 -12.61 7.74 3.03
CA VAL A 72 -12.96 6.80 4.10
C VAL A 72 -12.37 5.42 3.84
N LEU A 73 -12.45 4.94 2.58
CA LEU A 73 -11.84 3.67 2.19
C LEU A 73 -10.32 3.71 2.36
N GLN A 74 -9.66 4.79 1.92
CA GLN A 74 -8.23 5.04 2.11
C GLN A 74 -7.85 4.95 3.59
N ALA A 75 -8.57 5.66 4.46
CA ALA A 75 -8.32 5.63 5.90
C ALA A 75 -8.48 4.22 6.49
N GLY A 76 -9.55 3.50 6.09
CA GLY A 76 -9.80 2.13 6.52
C GLY A 76 -8.71 1.16 6.07
N MET A 77 -8.27 1.26 4.81
CA MET A 77 -7.18 0.44 4.26
C MET A 77 -5.83 0.78 4.86
N THR A 78 -5.59 2.04 5.25
CA THR A 78 -4.40 2.44 5.98
C THR A 78 -4.35 1.79 7.36
N LEU A 79 -5.45 1.87 8.12
CA LEU A 79 -5.55 1.22 9.43
C LEU A 79 -5.36 -0.29 9.32
N LEU A 80 -6.08 -0.93 8.39
CA LEU A 80 -5.98 -2.37 8.14
C LEU A 80 -4.56 -2.77 7.73
N GLY A 81 -3.93 -2.00 6.84
CA GLY A 81 -2.56 -2.24 6.39
C GLY A 81 -1.55 -2.15 7.52
N ASN A 82 -1.65 -1.13 8.37
CA ASN A 82 -0.77 -0.99 9.53
C ASN A 82 -0.91 -2.16 10.51
N ILE A 83 -2.15 -2.60 10.79
CA ILE A 83 -2.40 -3.77 11.63
C ILE A 83 -1.83 -5.04 11.00
N ALA A 84 -2.07 -5.27 9.70
CA ALA A 84 -1.59 -6.43 8.98
C ALA A 84 -0.06 -6.50 8.93
N LEU A 85 0.60 -5.37 8.64
CA LEU A 85 2.06 -5.26 8.64
C LEU A 85 2.65 -5.48 10.03
N CYS A 86 2.03 -4.92 11.08
CA CYS A 86 2.45 -5.16 12.45
C CYS A 86 2.37 -6.65 12.82
N ALA A 87 1.25 -7.30 12.50
CA ALA A 87 1.06 -8.73 12.72
C ALA A 87 2.07 -9.59 11.93
N ALA A 88 2.32 -9.26 10.66
CA ALA A 88 3.29 -9.96 9.82
C ALA A 88 4.73 -9.78 10.33
N ALA A 89 5.11 -8.57 10.73
CA ALA A 89 6.42 -8.28 11.31
C ALA A 89 6.63 -9.03 12.63
N TRP A 90 5.62 -9.05 13.50
CA TRP A 90 5.67 -9.82 14.73
C TRP A 90 5.76 -11.33 14.48
N TRP A 91 5.05 -11.84 13.46
CA TRP A 91 5.16 -13.25 13.07
C TRP A 91 6.58 -13.58 12.60
N ILE A 92 7.21 -12.71 11.80
CA ILE A 92 8.60 -12.86 11.38
C ILE A 92 9.53 -12.89 12.60
N TRP A 93 9.39 -11.93 13.52
CA TRP A 93 10.21 -11.87 14.73
C TRP A 93 10.07 -13.11 15.62
N ARG A 94 8.84 -13.58 15.83
CA ARG A 94 8.57 -14.77 16.64
C ARG A 94 9.10 -16.07 16.02
N THR A 95 9.32 -16.09 14.71
CA THR A 95 9.75 -17.27 13.94
C THR A 95 11.13 -17.11 13.31
N ALA A 96 11.88 -16.10 13.75
CA ALA A 96 13.30 -15.92 13.43
C ALA A 96 14.15 -16.64 14.48
#